data_AF-A0A9W3CFU6-F1
#
_entry.id   AF-A0A9W3CFU6-F1
#
_cell.length_a   1.000
_cell.length_b   1.000
_cell.length_c   1.000
_cell.angle_alpha   90.00
_cell.angle_beta   90.00
_cell.angle_gamma   90.00
#
_symmetry.space_group_name_H-M   'P 1'
#
loop_
_entity.id
_entity.type
_entity.pdbx_description
1 polymer ?
#
loop_
_entity_poly.entity_id
_entity_poly.type
_entity_poly.pdbx_seq_one_letter_code
_entity_poly.pdbx_strand_id
1 'polypeptide(L)'
;MGGGVNRDDFSRVGPHYLTCVDWSNSNHRTAVTSSLVQGVYSMQRDRMKKRKPLSNPWWESFGFSLDKPLINEDDNSIYGAVFEYKNNQNIPHSGSGVPPSYVGIRDYFRDYLKNYVSEYFRDFVRIW
;
A
#
# COMPACT_ATOMS: atom_id res chain seq x y z
N MET A 1 -14.03 -25.51 10.16
CA MET A 1 -13.18 -25.23 8.99
C MET A 1 -12.52 -23.87 9.20
N GLY A 2 -11.21 -23.83 9.40
CA GLY A 2 -10.48 -22.59 9.68
C GLY A 2 -10.36 -21.74 8.41
N GLY A 3 -11.32 -20.85 8.18
CA GLY A 3 -11.25 -19.86 7.10
C GLY A 3 -10.18 -18.83 7.41
N GLY A 4 -8.92 -19.14 7.05
CA GLY A 4 -7.82 -18.19 7.17
C GLY A 4 -8.17 -16.89 6.46
N VAL A 5 -8.19 -15.79 7.22
CA VAL A 5 -8.44 -14.45 6.67
C VAL A 5 -7.34 -14.18 5.64
N ASN A 6 -7.72 -14.05 4.37
CA ASN A 6 -6.77 -13.70 3.32
C ASN A 6 -6.41 -12.22 3.49
N ARG A 7 -5.36 -11.95 4.26
CA ARG A 7 -4.86 -10.60 4.58
C ARG A 7 -4.31 -9.83 3.37
N ASP A 8 -4.27 -10.47 2.20
CA ASP A 8 -3.82 -9.85 0.95
C ASP A 8 -4.97 -9.17 0.20
N ASP A 9 -6.21 -9.42 0.63
CA ASP A 9 -7.42 -8.91 -0.02
C ASP A 9 -7.79 -7.53 0.50
N PHE A 10 -7.49 -6.51 -0.30
CA PHE A 10 -7.81 -5.12 0.02
C PHE A 10 -9.29 -4.92 0.37
N SER A 11 -10.22 -5.63 -0.29
CA SER A 11 -11.65 -5.50 0.00
C SER A 11 -12.00 -5.86 1.45
N ARG A 12 -11.15 -6.65 2.11
CA ARG A 12 -11.36 -7.12 3.48
C ARG A 12 -10.58 -6.34 4.52
N VAL A 13 -9.40 -5.83 4.17
CA VAL A 13 -8.45 -5.25 5.14
C VAL A 13 -7.97 -3.84 4.78
N GLY A 14 -8.38 -3.30 3.64
CA GLY A 14 -8.05 -1.94 3.23
C GLY A 14 -8.77 -0.88 4.09
N PRO A 15 -8.23 0.35 4.19
CA PRO A 15 -8.83 1.40 4.99
C PRO A 15 -9.97 2.08 4.23
N HIS A 16 -11.13 1.40 4.16
CA HIS A 16 -12.32 1.88 3.45
C HIS A 16 -12.90 3.18 3.99
N TYR A 17 -12.56 3.55 5.24
CA TYR A 17 -12.94 4.82 5.85
C TYR A 17 -12.22 6.01 5.20
N LEU A 18 -11.13 5.78 4.47
CA LEU A 18 -10.28 6.83 3.89
C LEU A 18 -10.69 7.14 2.45
N THR A 19 -11.91 7.62 2.26
CA THR A 19 -12.47 7.96 0.93
C THR A 19 -11.92 9.28 0.36
N CYS A 20 -11.41 10.16 1.22
CA CYS A 20 -10.72 11.39 0.84
C CYS A 20 -9.40 11.52 1.63
N VAL A 21 -8.29 11.67 0.89
CA VAL A 21 -6.95 11.77 1.49
C VAL A 21 -6.61 13.24 1.71
N ASP A 22 -6.68 13.67 2.97
CA ASP A 22 -5.99 14.88 3.42
C ASP A 22 -4.47 14.65 3.52
N TRP A 23 -3.72 15.17 2.55
CA TRP A 23 -2.25 15.05 2.52
C TRP A 23 -1.55 15.88 3.58
N SER A 24 -2.23 16.82 4.26
CA SER A 24 -1.68 17.54 5.41
C SER A 24 -1.72 16.70 6.70
N ASN A 25 -2.61 15.70 6.75
CA ASN A 25 -2.78 14.81 7.90
C ASN A 25 -1.77 13.64 7.88
N SER A 26 -0.97 13.53 8.95
CA SER A 26 0.04 12.48 9.08
C SER A 26 -0.56 11.07 9.06
N ASN A 27 -1.73 10.87 9.69
CA ASN A 27 -2.37 9.55 9.75
C ASN A 27 -2.88 9.11 8.37
N HIS A 28 -3.37 10.05 7.56
CA HIS A 28 -3.80 9.78 6.19
C HIS A 28 -2.60 9.40 5.31
N ARG A 29 -1.51 10.17 5.39
CA ARG A 29 -0.26 9.84 4.67
C ARG A 29 0.29 8.48 5.07
N THR A 30 0.27 8.15 6.36
CA THR A 30 0.69 6.83 6.86
C THR A 30 -0.21 5.73 6.29
N ALA A 31 -1.54 5.87 6.35
CA ALA A 31 -2.47 4.88 5.83
C ALA A 31 -2.29 4.62 4.32
N VAL A 32 -2.08 5.67 3.53
CA VAL A 32 -1.77 5.55 2.09
C VAL A 32 -0.43 4.83 1.90
N THR A 33 0.63 5.26 2.61
CA THR A 33 1.97 4.65 2.49
C THR A 33 1.94 3.17 2.88
N SER A 34 1.27 2.81 3.98
CA SER A 34 1.09 1.43 4.42
C SER A 34 0.34 0.60 3.38
N SER A 35 -0.67 1.18 2.72
CA SER A 35 -1.39 0.51 1.64
C SER A 35 -0.49 0.25 0.43
N LEU A 36 0.32 1.23 0.02
CA LEU A 36 1.29 1.06 -1.06
C LEU A 36 2.31 -0.05 -0.73
N VAL A 37 2.84 -0.05 0.49
CA VAL A 37 3.76 -1.10 0.99
C VAL A 37 3.08 -2.47 0.90
N GLN A 38 1.87 -2.61 1.43
CA GLN A 38 1.12 -3.87 1.40
C GLN A 38 0.79 -4.31 -0.04
N GLY A 39 0.60 -3.36 -0.96
CA GLY A 39 0.53 -3.61 -2.40
C GLY A 39 1.79 -4.28 -2.96
N VAL A 40 2.98 -3.76 -2.64
CA VAL A 40 4.27 -4.35 -3.05
C VAL A 40 4.43 -5.78 -2.51
N TYR A 41 4.12 -6.00 -1.23
CA TYR A 41 4.15 -7.35 -0.63
C TYR A 41 3.16 -8.29 -1.33
N SER A 42 1.97 -7.79 -1.67
CA SER A 42 0.96 -8.55 -2.39
C SER A 42 1.41 -8.91 -3.80
N MET A 43 2.10 -8.01 -4.52
CA MET A 43 2.69 -8.28 -5.84
C MET A 43 3.71 -9.41 -5.78
N GLN A 44 4.62 -9.38 -4.80
CA GLN A 44 5.61 -10.44 -4.61
C GLN A 44 4.92 -11.79 -4.36
N ARG A 45 3.88 -11.81 -3.53
CA ARG A 45 3.09 -13.02 -3.26
C ARG A 45 2.28 -13.49 -4.46
N ASP A 46 1.73 -12.57 -5.26
CA ASP A 46 1.01 -12.87 -6.50
C ASP A 46 1.91 -13.61 -7.48
N ARG A 47 3.15 -13.10 -7.64
CA ARG A 47 4.19 -13.72 -8.47
C ARG A 47 4.61 -15.09 -7.94
N MET A 48 4.91 -15.21 -6.65
CA MET A 48 5.32 -16.49 -6.04
C MET A 48 4.26 -17.58 -6.18
N LYS A 49 2.98 -17.22 -6.00
CA LYS A 49 1.86 -18.16 -6.09
C LYS A 49 1.32 -18.34 -7.52
N LYS A 50 1.91 -17.66 -8.52
CA LYS A 50 1.46 -17.66 -9.92
C LYS A 50 -0.05 -17.41 -10.04
N ARG A 51 -0.57 -16.48 -9.24
CA ARG A 51 -2.01 -16.17 -9.18
C ARG A 51 -2.31 -14.83 -9.84
N LYS A 52 -3.59 -14.58 -10.08
CA LYS A 52 -4.06 -13.27 -10.56
C LYS A 52 -3.66 -12.14 -9.59
N PRO A 53 -3.36 -10.94 -10.10
CA PRO A 53 -2.94 -9.82 -9.27
C PRO A 53 -4.06 -9.38 -8.34
N LEU A 54 -3.89 -9.60 -7.03
CA LEU A 54 -4.75 -9.02 -5.98
C LEU A 54 -4.17 -7.72 -5.42
N SER A 55 -3.00 -7.33 -5.92
CA SER A 55 -2.23 -6.19 -5.46
C SER A 55 -2.79 -4.85 -5.96
N ASN A 56 -3.40 -4.81 -7.15
CA ASN A 56 -3.94 -3.60 -7.78
C ASN A 56 -4.78 -2.68 -6.86
N PRO A 57 -5.77 -3.19 -6.11
CA PRO A 57 -6.63 -2.32 -5.31
C PRO A 57 -5.90 -1.55 -4.19
N TRP A 58 -4.71 -2.00 -3.78
CA TRP A 58 -3.93 -1.38 -2.71
C TRP A 58 -3.42 0.03 -3.05
N TRP A 59 -3.22 0.34 -4.33
CA TRP A 59 -2.79 1.66 -4.79
C TRP A 59 -3.89 2.36 -5.61
N GLU A 60 -4.67 1.62 -6.39
CA GLU A 60 -5.75 2.18 -7.22
C GLU A 60 -6.82 2.89 -6.39
N SER A 61 -7.14 2.36 -5.20
CA SER A 61 -8.12 2.98 -4.30
C SER A 61 -7.72 4.38 -3.80
N PHE A 62 -6.42 4.71 -3.86
CA PHE A 62 -5.89 6.03 -3.52
C PHE A 62 -5.50 6.85 -4.74
N GLY A 63 -5.93 6.45 -5.95
CA GLY A 63 -5.65 7.20 -7.17
C GLY A 63 -4.23 7.03 -7.71
N PHE A 64 -3.50 6.03 -7.25
CA PHE A 64 -2.19 5.68 -7.79
C PHE A 64 -2.29 4.62 -8.87
N SER A 65 -1.29 4.56 -9.73
CA SER A 65 -1.03 3.42 -10.61
C SER A 65 0.40 2.95 -10.44
N LEU A 66 0.65 1.66 -10.59
CA LEU A 66 2.00 1.11 -10.65
C LEU A 66 2.69 1.60 -11.94
N ASP A 67 3.76 2.38 -11.80
CA ASP A 67 4.61 2.81 -12.92
C ASP A 67 5.65 1.73 -13.25
N LYS A 68 6.44 1.34 -12.24
CA LYS A 68 7.42 0.25 -12.39
C LYS A 68 7.64 -0.55 -11.10
N PRO A 69 7.67 -1.89 -11.17
CA PRO A 69 8.21 -2.70 -10.08
C PRO A 69 9.73 -2.54 -10.01
N LEU A 70 10.29 -2.59 -8.81
CA LEU A 70 11.73 -2.66 -8.59
C LEU A 70 12.09 -4.12 -8.33
N ILE A 71 12.80 -4.72 -9.28
CA ILE A 71 13.14 -6.14 -9.29
C ILE A 71 14.65 -6.29 -9.08
N ASN A 72 15.04 -7.20 -8.21
CA ASN A 72 16.42 -7.60 -8.03
C ASN A 72 16.84 -8.54 -9.16
N GLU A 73 17.94 -8.24 -9.84
CA GLU A 73 18.40 -8.98 -11.03
C GLU A 73 18.90 -10.39 -10.67
N ASP A 74 19.45 -10.57 -9.47
CA ASP A 74 20.06 -11.82 -9.03
C ASP A 74 19.02 -12.94 -8.78
N ASP A 75 17.93 -12.61 -8.09
CA ASP A 75 16.92 -13.58 -7.64
C ASP A 75 15.52 -13.30 -8.19
N ASN A 76 15.39 -12.30 -9.07
CA ASN A 76 14.13 -11.86 -9.65
C ASN A 76 13.07 -11.48 -8.59
N SER A 77 13.46 -11.14 -7.36
CA SER A 77 12.53 -10.74 -6.31
C SER A 77 12.09 -9.28 -6.49
N ILE A 78 10.83 -8.97 -6.17
CA ILE A 78 10.36 -7.59 -6.09
C ILE A 78 10.75 -7.04 -4.71
N TYR A 79 11.60 -6.02 -4.68
CA TYR A 79 12.03 -5.33 -3.45
C TYR A 79 11.38 -3.94 -3.31
N GLY A 80 10.54 -3.54 -4.25
CA GLY A 80 9.92 -2.23 -4.24
C GLY A 80 9.08 -1.96 -5.47
N ALA A 81 8.53 -0.74 -5.53
CA ALA A 81 7.79 -0.24 -6.67
C ALA A 81 7.81 1.29 -6.70
N VAL A 82 7.68 1.85 -7.90
CA VAL A 82 7.37 3.27 -8.10
C VAL A 82 5.90 3.35 -8.52
N PHE A 83 5.17 4.19 -7.81
CA PHE A 83 3.78 4.51 -8.08
C PHE A 83 3.67 5.93 -8.61
N GLU A 84 2.84 6.11 -9.62
CA GLU A 84 2.46 7.41 -10.17
C GLU A 84 1.07 7.79 -9.66
N TYR A 85 0.91 9.02 -9.17
CA TYR A 85 -0.38 9.54 -8.77
C TYR A 85 -1.14 10.05 -10.00
N LYS A 86 -2.22 9.36 -10.38
CA LYS A 86 -3.02 9.71 -11.58
C LYS A 86 -4.30 10.48 -11.26
N ASN A 87 -4.71 10.51 -10.00
CA ASN A 87 -5.95 11.18 -9.62
C ASN A 87 -5.76 12.69 -9.41
N ASN A 88 -5.68 13.43 -10.51
CA ASN A 88 -5.69 14.90 -10.50
C ASN A 88 -7.05 15.52 -10.11
N GLN A 89 -8.09 14.71 -9.88
CA GLN A 89 -9.46 15.19 -9.67
C GLN A 89 -9.79 15.51 -8.20
N ASN A 90 -8.90 15.17 -7.27
CA ASN A 90 -9.08 15.41 -5.83
C ASN A 90 -7.95 16.29 -5.26
N ILE A 91 -7.59 17.38 -5.95
CA ILE A 91 -6.85 18.48 -5.31
C ILE A 91 -7.93 19.40 -4.73
N PRO A 92 -8.21 19.41 -3.42
CA PRO A 92 -9.12 20.38 -2.85
C PRO A 92 -8.52 21.76 -3.09
N HIS A 93 -9.26 22.61 -3.79
CA HIS A 93 -8.95 24.03 -3.82
C HIS A 93 -8.98 24.53 -2.37
N SER A 94 -7.79 24.90 -1.87
CA SER A 94 -7.56 25.45 -0.53
C SER A 94 -7.49 24.43 0.61
N GLY A 95 -6.28 23.90 0.86
CA GLY A 95 -5.87 23.53 2.23
C GLY A 95 -5.23 22.17 2.47
N SER A 96 -5.44 21.15 1.61
CA SER A 96 -5.06 19.75 1.98
C SER A 96 -3.63 19.32 1.61
N GLY A 97 -2.75 20.22 1.17
CA GLY A 97 -1.43 19.86 0.65
C GLY A 97 -1.48 19.16 -0.73
N VAL A 98 -0.36 19.20 -1.45
CA VAL A 98 -0.25 18.65 -2.82
C VAL A 98 0.17 17.18 -2.75
N PRO A 99 -0.54 16.24 -3.43
CA PRO A 99 -0.11 14.86 -3.52
C PRO A 99 1.23 14.75 -4.25
N PRO A 100 2.14 13.86 -3.82
CA PRO A 100 3.36 13.58 -4.57
C PRO A 100 3.02 12.94 -5.92
N SER A 101 3.61 13.44 -7.01
CA SER A 101 3.40 12.91 -8.36
C SER A 101 3.95 11.48 -8.52
N TYR A 102 5.06 11.18 -7.85
CA TYR A 102 5.68 9.86 -7.82
C TYR A 102 6.05 9.46 -6.40
N VAL A 103 5.77 8.20 -6.04
CA VAL A 103 6.14 7.59 -4.76
C VAL A 103 6.95 6.34 -5.02
N GLY A 104 8.23 6.37 -4.64
CA GLY A 104 9.10 5.20 -4.66
C GLY A 104 9.09 4.49 -3.30
N ILE A 105 8.57 3.27 -3.26
CA ILE A 105 8.70 2.38 -2.10
C ILE A 105 9.85 1.42 -2.36
N ARG A 106 10.90 1.48 -1.55
CA ARG A 106 12.06 0.59 -1.62
C ARG A 106 12.24 -0.13 -0.30
N ASP A 107 12.56 -1.42 -0.35
CA ASP A 107 12.97 -2.19 0.82
C ASP A 107 14.31 -1.69 1.36
N TYR A 108 14.25 -0.75 2.30
CA TYR A 108 15.13 -0.73 3.48
C TYR A 108 14.44 -1.40 4.70
N PHE A 109 13.25 -1.98 4.50
CA PHE A 109 12.26 -2.29 5.55
C PHE A 109 12.07 -3.79 5.81
N ARG A 110 12.96 -4.66 5.31
CA ARG A 110 12.88 -6.13 5.47
C ARG A 110 12.81 -6.57 6.95
N ASP A 111 13.43 -5.80 7.85
CA ASP A 111 13.42 -6.06 9.30
C ASP A 111 12.33 -5.29 10.06
N TYR A 112 11.87 -4.15 9.52
CA TYR A 112 10.92 -3.29 10.20
C TYR A 112 9.48 -3.82 10.07
N LEU A 113 9.09 -4.39 8.91
CA LEU A 113 7.70 -4.78 8.64
C LEU A 113 7.29 -6.14 9.21
N LYS A 114 8.23 -7.03 9.56
CA LYS A 114 7.89 -8.27 10.30
C LYS A 114 7.21 -7.94 11.64
N ASN A 115 7.67 -6.89 12.30
CA ASN A 115 7.10 -6.43 13.57
C ASN A 115 5.99 -5.40 13.33
N TYR A 116 6.17 -4.43 12.42
CA TYR A 116 5.22 -3.34 12.23
C TYR A 116 3.90 -3.73 11.55
N VAL A 117 3.89 -4.61 10.53
CA VAL A 117 2.64 -5.04 9.88
C VAL A 117 1.88 -6.04 10.76
N SER A 118 2.59 -6.75 11.63
CA SER A 118 2.00 -7.60 12.67
C SER A 118 1.34 -6.76 13.77
N GLU A 119 2.02 -5.72 14.25
CA GLU A 119 1.56 -4.87 15.35
C GLU A 119 0.50 -3.84 14.90
N TYR A 120 0.69 -3.13 13.79
CA TYR A 120 -0.32 -2.15 13.33
C TYR A 120 -1.66 -2.78 12.92
N PHE A 121 -1.66 -4.02 12.40
CA PHE A 121 -2.92 -4.74 12.14
C PHE A 121 -3.52 -5.40 13.39
N ARG A 122 -2.74 -5.56 14.48
CA ARG A 122 -3.26 -6.01 15.78
C ARG A 122 -3.82 -4.85 16.61
N ASP A 123 -3.19 -3.69 16.55
CA ASP A 123 -3.45 -2.60 17.49
C ASP A 123 -4.50 -1.60 16.98
N PHE A 124 -4.87 -1.62 15.69
CA PHE A 124 -6.02 -0.85 15.19
C PHE A 124 -7.40 -1.40 15.63
N VAL A 125 -7.42 -2.49 16.43
CA VAL A 125 -8.62 -2.97 17.15
C VAL A 125 -8.56 -2.65 18.66
N ARG A 126 -7.49 -2.04 19.17
CA ARG A 126 -7.41 -1.52 20.54
C ARG A 126 -6.58 -0.24 20.61
N ILE A 127 -7.26 0.87 20.34
CA ILE A 127 -7.08 2.22 20.90
C ILE A 127 -5.82 2.40 21.79
N TRP A 128 -4.79 3.08 21.27
CA TRP A 128 -4.03 4.23 21.80
C TRP A 128 -2.66 4.32 21.12
#